data_AF-A0A2Z6N709-F1
#
_entry.id   AF-A0A2Z6N709-F1
#
_cell.length_a   1.000
_cell.length_b   1.000
_cell.length_c   1.000
_cell.angle_alpha   90.00
_cell.angle_beta   90.00
_cell.angle_gamma   90.00
#
_symmetry.space_group_name_H-M   'P 1'
#
loop_
_entity.id
_entity.type
_entity.pdbx_description
1 polymer ?
#
loop_
_entity_poly.entity_id
_entity_poly.type
_entity_poly.pdbx_seq_one_letter_code
_entity_poly.pdbx_strand_id
1 'polypeptide(L)'
;MVSCRDLAPLEKLLQIILVRDVDGKTFWDALSDAISPRIAKPTTADETALTTFRSVFQDRSLKKGTFIFLTWLNPTTLLVSVSSTGVPSNVDATIESGNVSYALFDVFLGDSPVSPSLKASVAESFSKVLK
;
A
#
# COMPACT_ATOMS: atom_id res chain seq x y z
N MET A 1 -11.40 -5.47 24.31
CA MET A 1 -12.03 -5.99 23.08
C MET A 1 -11.06 -5.71 21.94
N VAL A 2 -10.24 -6.71 21.59
CA VAL A 2 -9.29 -6.60 20.47
C VAL A 2 -10.15 -6.72 19.20
N SER A 3 -10.39 -5.60 18.52
CA SER A 3 -10.97 -5.62 17.19
C SER A 3 -9.89 -6.19 16.27
N CYS A 4 -9.96 -7.49 16.00
CA CYS A 4 -9.20 -8.13 14.92
C CYS A 4 -9.65 -7.49 13.60
N ARG A 5 -8.96 -6.43 13.20
CA ARG A 5 -9.08 -5.81 11.88
C ARG A 5 -8.21 -6.61 10.91
N ASP A 6 -8.46 -7.91 10.82
CA ASP A 6 -7.65 -8.79 9.99
C ASP A 6 -8.15 -8.72 8.55
N LEU A 7 -7.21 -8.55 7.61
CA LEU A 7 -7.53 -8.62 6.19
C LEU A 7 -8.08 -10.01 5.86
N ALA A 8 -9.07 -10.10 4.98
CA ALA A 8 -9.57 -11.39 4.50
C ALA A 8 -8.42 -12.22 3.86
N PRO A 9 -8.41 -13.55 3.92
CA PRO A 9 -7.34 -14.40 3.37
C PRO A 9 -7.46 -14.56 1.85
N LEU A 10 -7.54 -13.44 1.14
CA LEU A 10 -7.62 -13.34 -0.32
C LEU A 10 -6.51 -12.43 -0.81
N GLU A 11 -6.00 -12.70 -2.01
CA GLU A 11 -5.03 -11.80 -2.64
C GLU A 11 -5.73 -10.51 -3.09
N LYS A 12 -5.05 -9.37 -2.90
CA LYS A 12 -5.52 -8.07 -3.42
C LYS A 12 -4.36 -7.36 -4.10
N LEU A 13 -4.67 -6.66 -5.19
CA LEU A 13 -3.73 -5.83 -5.92
C LEU A 13 -4.26 -4.41 -5.98
N LEU A 14 -3.47 -3.44 -5.52
CA LEU A 14 -3.68 -2.02 -5.78
C LEU A 14 -2.62 -1.54 -6.77
N GLN A 15 -3.09 -0.98 -7.88
CA GLN A 15 -2.25 -0.33 -8.88
C GLN A 15 -2.39 1.19 -8.75
N ILE A 16 -1.26 1.87 -8.57
CA ILE A 16 -1.16 3.33 -8.50
C ILE A 16 -0.39 3.81 -9.72
N ILE A 17 -0.94 4.79 -10.43
CA ILE A 17 -0.31 5.40 -11.61
C ILE A 17 0.01 6.85 -11.28
N LEU A 18 1.28 7.23 -11.37
CA LEU A 18 1.68 8.61 -11.13
C LEU A 18 1.27 9.51 -12.28
N VAL A 19 0.45 10.53 -11.97
CA VAL A 19 -0.02 11.51 -12.96
C VAL A 19 0.92 12.70 -13.14
N ARG A 20 1.96 12.79 -12.30
CA ARG A 20 3.00 13.82 -12.30
C ARG A 20 4.33 13.23 -11.82
N ASP A 21 5.41 13.93 -12.08
CA ASP A 21 6.71 13.63 -11.48
C ASP A 21 6.66 13.86 -9.96
N VAL A 22 7.22 12.92 -9.20
CA VAL A 22 7.36 12.97 -7.74
C VAL A 22 8.72 12.37 -7.40
N ASP A 23 9.52 13.05 -6.58
CA ASP A 23 10.74 12.42 -6.06
C ASP A 23 10.38 11.33 -5.04
N GLY A 24 11.20 10.28 -4.97
CA GLY A 24 10.93 9.14 -4.10
C GLY A 24 10.81 9.49 -2.61
N LYS A 25 11.54 10.51 -2.16
CA LYS A 25 11.46 11.01 -0.78
C LYS A 25 10.09 11.64 -0.51
N THR A 26 9.60 12.53 -1.37
CA THR A 26 8.27 13.16 -1.24
C THR A 26 7.16 12.11 -1.26
N PHE A 27 7.26 11.10 -2.14
CA PHE A 27 6.29 10.01 -2.18
C PHE A 27 6.29 9.21 -0.87
N TRP A 28 7.48 8.83 -0.41
CA TRP A 28 7.63 8.10 0.84
C TRP A 28 7.16 8.90 2.05
N ASP A 29 7.54 10.17 2.17
CA ASP A 29 7.17 11.01 3.31
C ASP A 29 5.65 11.14 3.41
N ALA A 30 4.97 11.41 2.28
CA ALA A 30 3.51 11.47 2.25
C ALA A 30 2.85 10.12 2.64
N LEU A 31 3.45 9.01 2.24
CA LEU A 31 2.93 7.67 2.57
C LEU A 31 3.21 7.31 4.04
N SER A 32 4.38 7.66 4.55
CA SER A 32 4.76 7.51 5.95
C SER A 32 3.83 8.32 6.85
N ASP A 33 3.55 9.57 6.51
CA ASP A 33 2.61 10.44 7.24
C ASP A 33 1.19 9.84 7.27
N ALA A 34 0.80 9.12 6.21
CA ALA A 34 -0.46 8.40 6.19
C ALA A 34 -0.43 7.12 7.05
N ILE A 35 0.69 6.40 7.11
CA ILE A 35 0.82 5.13 7.85
C ILE A 35 1.03 5.36 9.36
N SER A 36 1.87 6.32 9.75
CA SER A 36 2.31 6.52 11.14
C SER A 36 1.15 6.62 12.15
N PRO A 37 0.04 7.35 11.88
CA PRO A 37 -1.10 7.42 12.80
C PRO A 37 -1.84 6.09 12.99
N ARG A 38 -1.67 5.14 12.06
CA ARG A 38 -2.36 3.85 12.04
C ARG A 38 -1.59 2.75 12.79
N ILE A 39 -0.29 2.98 13.06
CA ILE A 39 0.56 2.06 13.82
C ILE A 39 0.96 2.74 15.13
N ALA A 40 0.10 2.63 16.15
CA ALA A 40 0.27 3.33 17.43
C ALA A 40 1.55 2.94 18.19
N LYS A 41 2.00 1.70 18.06
CA LYS A 41 3.23 1.17 18.68
C LYS A 41 3.91 0.21 17.70
N PRO A 42 4.82 0.70 16.84
CA PRO A 42 5.56 -0.15 15.92
C PRO A 42 6.38 -1.20 16.68
N THR A 43 6.35 -2.44 16.22
CA THR A 43 7.29 -3.48 16.64
C THR A 43 8.57 -3.38 15.82
N THR A 44 9.64 -4.07 16.24
CA THR A 44 10.88 -4.15 15.45
C THR A 44 10.66 -4.73 14.05
N ALA A 45 9.70 -5.65 13.91
CA ALA A 45 9.30 -6.18 12.61
C ALA A 45 8.64 -5.10 11.74
N ASP A 46 7.78 -4.25 12.33
CA ASP A 46 7.14 -3.14 11.63
C ASP A 46 8.17 -2.09 11.19
N GLU A 47 9.14 -1.76 12.04
CA GLU A 47 10.23 -0.82 11.70
C GLU A 47 11.10 -1.35 10.56
N THR A 48 11.43 -2.65 10.58
CA THR A 48 12.17 -3.32 9.52
C THR A 48 11.37 -3.30 8.21
N ALA A 49 10.08 -3.64 8.28
CA ALA A 49 9.15 -3.61 7.16
C ALA A 49 9.03 -2.20 6.55
N LEU A 50 8.86 -1.16 7.37
CA LEU A 50 8.81 0.23 6.91
C LEU A 50 10.12 0.69 6.29
N THR A 51 11.26 0.26 6.84
CA THR A 51 12.60 0.58 6.30
C THR A 51 12.81 -0.07 4.93
N THR A 52 12.47 -1.35 4.79
CA THR A 52 12.51 -2.06 3.50
C THR A 52 11.56 -1.44 2.48
N PHE A 53 10.37 -1.04 2.92
CA PHE A 53 9.40 -0.40 2.03
C PHE A 53 9.89 0.98 1.56
N ARG A 54 10.49 1.76 2.47
CA ARG A 54 11.11 3.05 2.18
C ARG A 54 12.25 2.93 1.17
N SER A 55 13.11 1.93 1.31
CA SER A 55 14.29 1.77 0.44
C SER A 55 13.92 1.50 -1.02
N VAL A 56 12.72 0.95 -1.29
CA VAL A 56 12.20 0.82 -2.67
C VAL A 56 12.11 2.18 -3.37
N PHE A 57 11.78 3.24 -2.65
CA PHE A 57 11.50 4.55 -3.26
C PHE A 57 12.66 5.56 -3.12
N GLN A 58 13.49 5.48 -2.08
CA GLN A 58 14.47 6.52 -1.73
C GLN A 58 15.38 6.96 -2.89
N ASP A 59 15.88 6.02 -3.68
CA ASP A 59 16.83 6.31 -4.76
C ASP A 59 16.18 6.27 -6.16
N ARG A 60 14.84 6.21 -6.23
CA ARG A 60 14.10 6.13 -7.49
C ARG A 60 13.49 7.48 -7.88
N SER A 61 13.75 7.90 -9.11
CA SER A 61 13.03 9.01 -9.74
C SER A 61 11.68 8.51 -10.23
N LEU A 62 10.59 8.87 -9.55
CA LEU A 62 9.24 8.46 -9.93
C LEU A 62 8.66 9.47 -10.93
N LYS A 63 8.70 9.11 -12.22
CA LYS A 63 8.23 9.96 -13.31
C LYS A 63 6.73 9.82 -13.50
N LYS A 64 6.12 10.82 -14.15
CA LYS A 64 4.75 10.67 -14.68
C LYS A 64 4.66 9.40 -15.52
N GLY A 65 3.63 8.60 -15.26
CA GLY A 65 3.42 7.30 -15.91
C GLY A 65 4.10 6.13 -15.19
N THR A 66 4.84 6.35 -14.10
CA THR A 66 5.32 5.26 -13.25
C THR A 66 4.14 4.55 -12.57
N PHE A 67 4.19 3.23 -12.59
CA PHE A 67 3.25 2.32 -11.97
C PHE A 67 3.84 1.79 -10.66
N ILE A 68 3.04 1.81 -9.59
CA ILE A 68 3.37 1.21 -8.30
C ILE A 68 2.30 0.17 -8.00
N PHE A 69 2.74 -1.05 -7.69
CA PHE A 69 1.88 -2.18 -7.40
C PHE A 69 2.09 -2.57 -5.94
N LEU A 70 0.98 -2.61 -5.20
CA LEU A 70 0.91 -3.09 -3.83
C LEU A 70 0.05 -4.36 -3.84
N THR A 71 0.68 -5.51 -3.62
CA THR A 71 0.03 -6.84 -3.70
C THR A 71 -0.01 -7.48 -2.32
N TRP A 72 -1.18 -7.47 -1.68
CA TRP A 72 -1.39 -8.22 -0.44
C TRP A 72 -1.60 -9.69 -0.80
N LEU A 73 -0.57 -10.53 -0.59
CA LEU A 73 -0.70 -11.98 -0.79
C LEU A 73 -1.55 -12.61 0.33
N ASN A 74 -1.33 -12.14 1.55
CA ASN A 74 -2.04 -12.56 2.74
C ASN A 74 -2.07 -11.37 3.74
N PRO A 75 -2.68 -11.51 4.93
CA PRO A 75 -2.79 -10.41 5.87
C PRO A 75 -1.46 -9.85 6.40
N THR A 76 -0.37 -10.61 6.32
CA THR A 76 0.95 -10.24 6.85
C THR A 76 2.00 -9.93 5.79
N THR A 77 1.80 -10.42 4.56
CA THR A 77 2.77 -10.32 3.47
C THR A 77 2.25 -9.42 2.35
N LEU A 78 3.00 -8.36 2.08
CA LEU A 78 2.75 -7.40 1.02
C LEU A 78 3.95 -7.37 0.06
N LEU A 79 3.69 -7.56 -1.24
CA LEU A 79 4.69 -7.36 -2.28
C LEU A 79 4.60 -5.94 -2.85
N VAL A 80 5.75 -5.39 -3.17
CA VAL A 80 5.89 -4.05 -3.73
C VAL A 80 6.68 -4.14 -5.01
N SER A 81 6.12 -3.58 -6.08
CA SER A 81 6.78 -3.49 -7.38
C SER A 81 6.55 -2.11 -7.98
N VAL A 82 7.58 -1.56 -8.61
CA VAL A 82 7.58 -0.26 -9.27
C VAL A 82 8.07 -0.45 -10.71
N SER A 83 7.32 0.06 -11.67
CA SER A 83 7.60 -0.10 -13.09
C SER A 83 7.37 1.19 -13.86
N SER A 84 8.21 1.47 -14.85
CA SER A 84 8.02 2.57 -15.80
C SER A 84 7.34 2.14 -17.10
N THR A 85 7.13 0.84 -17.32
CA THR A 85 6.71 0.27 -18.61
C THR A 85 5.44 -0.58 -18.53
N GLY A 86 4.70 -0.54 -17.42
CA GLY A 86 3.45 -1.29 -17.22
C GLY A 86 3.57 -2.37 -16.14
N VAL A 87 3.01 -3.56 -16.38
CA VAL A 87 3.03 -4.67 -15.41
C VAL A 87 4.48 -5.10 -15.12
N PRO A 88 4.90 -5.18 -13.85
CA PRO A 88 6.26 -5.50 -13.46
C PRO A 88 6.49 -7.01 -13.60
N SER A 89 7.66 -7.40 -14.09
CA SER A 89 8.10 -8.81 -14.14
C SER A 89 8.80 -9.27 -12.86
N ASN A 90 9.18 -8.33 -11.99
CA ASN A 90 9.93 -8.59 -10.75
C ASN A 90 9.25 -7.94 -9.54
N VAL A 91 9.51 -8.51 -8.37
CA VAL A 91 9.16 -7.93 -7.07
C VAL A 91 10.35 -7.12 -6.57
N ASP A 92 10.13 -5.85 -6.23
CA ASP A 92 11.18 -4.97 -5.71
C ASP A 92 11.41 -5.19 -4.21
N ALA A 93 10.34 -5.47 -3.47
CA ALA A 93 10.42 -5.81 -2.06
C ALA A 93 9.27 -6.70 -1.58
N THR A 94 9.56 -7.52 -0.58
CA THR A 94 8.57 -8.24 0.22
C THR A 94 8.54 -7.64 1.61
N ILE A 95 7.37 -7.22 2.04
CA ILE A 95 7.12 -6.61 3.34
C ILE A 95 6.40 -7.63 4.21
N GLU A 96 7.05 -8.02 5.31
CA GLU A 96 6.53 -9.00 6.26
C GLU A 96 6.12 -8.29 7.56
N SER A 97 4.90 -7.78 7.59
CA SER A 97 4.28 -7.21 8.79
C SER A 97 2.77 -7.08 8.58
N GLY A 98 2.00 -7.67 9.50
CA GLY A 98 0.54 -7.50 9.54
C GLY A 98 0.11 -6.06 9.81
N ASN A 99 0.80 -5.36 10.71
CA ASN A 99 0.46 -3.98 11.04
C ASN A 99 0.70 -3.04 9.86
N VAL A 100 1.84 -3.18 9.17
CA VAL A 100 2.16 -2.37 7.98
C VAL A 100 1.24 -2.72 6.81
N SER A 101 1.00 -4.01 6.58
CA SER A 101 0.07 -4.47 5.54
C SER A 101 -1.34 -3.93 5.75
N TYR A 102 -1.86 -4.00 6.98
CA TYR A 102 -3.16 -3.45 7.33
C TYR A 102 -3.19 -1.93 7.25
N ALA A 103 -2.18 -1.24 7.79
CA ALA A 103 -2.12 0.22 7.75
C ALA A 103 -2.15 0.75 6.32
N LEU A 104 -1.42 0.12 5.40
CA LEU A 104 -1.45 0.47 3.98
C LEU A 104 -2.83 0.22 3.35
N PHE A 105 -3.50 -0.87 3.70
CA PHE A 105 -4.86 -1.11 3.24
C PHE A 105 -5.83 -0.02 3.76
N ASP A 106 -5.73 0.32 5.05
CA ASP A 106 -6.56 1.33 5.71
C ASP A 106 -6.32 2.75 5.17
N VAL A 107 -5.12 3.06 4.68
CA VAL A 107 -4.81 4.32 3.98
C VAL A 107 -5.71 4.51 2.74
N PHE A 108 -6.02 3.46 1.99
CA PHE A 108 -6.78 3.56 0.74
C PHE A 108 -8.27 3.21 0.88
N LEU A 109 -8.60 2.27 1.74
CA LEU A 109 -9.96 1.70 1.85
C LEU A 109 -10.54 1.78 3.27
N GLY A 110 -9.78 2.30 4.23
CA GLY A 110 -10.20 2.52 5.61
C GLY A 110 -11.15 3.70 5.77
N ASP A 111 -11.34 4.16 7.01
CA ASP A 111 -12.36 5.17 7.35
C ASP A 111 -12.06 6.57 6.80
N SER A 112 -10.78 6.93 6.72
CA SER A 112 -10.30 8.21 6.16
C SER A 112 -9.35 7.95 4.98
N PRO A 113 -9.90 7.56 3.80
CA PRO A 113 -9.09 7.14 2.67
C PRO A 113 -8.45 8.32 1.95
N VAL A 114 -7.20 8.15 1.50
CA VAL A 114 -6.50 9.16 0.67
C VAL A 114 -7.14 9.33 -0.72
N SER A 115 -7.97 8.37 -1.13
CA SER A 115 -8.79 8.44 -2.34
C SER A 115 -10.23 8.03 -2.04
N PRO A 116 -11.10 8.98 -1.65
CA PRO A 116 -12.51 8.69 -1.39
C PRO A 116 -13.24 8.07 -2.59
N SER A 117 -12.87 8.48 -3.81
CA SER A 117 -13.43 7.95 -5.05
C SER A 117 -13.07 6.47 -5.27
N LEU A 118 -11.85 6.06 -4.92
CA LEU A 118 -11.43 4.65 -4.97
C LEU A 118 -12.32 3.80 -4.04
N LYS A 119 -12.46 4.21 -2.78
CA LYS A 119 -13.31 3.49 -1.81
C LYS A 119 -14.76 3.39 -2.28
N ALA A 120 -15.33 4.50 -2.78
CA ALA A 120 -16.69 4.52 -3.29
C ALA A 120 -16.89 3.58 -4.49
N SER A 121 -15.96 3.60 -5.45
CA SER A 121 -16.02 2.74 -6.64
C SER A 121 -15.92 1.25 -6.30
N VAL A 122 -15.05 0.90 -5.34
CA VAL A 122 -14.93 -0.47 -4.83
C VAL A 122 -16.24 -0.91 -4.15
N ALA A 123 -16.80 -0.08 -3.27
CA ALA A 123 -18.07 -0.37 -2.59
C ALA A 123 -19.23 -0.55 -3.58
N GLU A 124 -19.34 0.33 -4.58
CA GLU A 124 -20.35 0.22 -5.63
C GLU A 124 -20.19 -1.09 -6.40
N SER A 125 -18.97 -1.45 -6.77
CA SER A 125 -18.68 -2.69 -7.51
C SER A 125 -19.05 -3.93 -6.70
N PHE A 126 -18.70 -3.97 -5.41
CA PHE A 126 -19.07 -5.07 -4.52
C PHE A 126 -20.59 -5.21 -4.37
N SER A 127 -21.34 -4.10 -4.26
CA SER A 127 -22.80 -4.16 -4.16
C SER A 127 -23.48 -4.75 -5.41
N LYS A 128 -22.80 -4.73 -6.57
CA LYS A 128 -23.28 -5.34 -7.82
C LYS A 128 -22.93 -6.82 -7.91
N VAL A 129 -21.77 -7.22 -7.41
CA VAL A 129 -21.25 -8.59 -7.50
C VAL A 129 -21.81 -9.50 -6.42
N LEU A 130 -21.98 -9.00 -5.20
CA LEU A 130 -22.45 -9.77 -4.03
C LEU A 130 -23.99 -9.89 -3.95
N LYS A 131 -24.67 -9.83 -5.11
CA LYS A 131 -26.11 -10.01 -5.20
C LYS A 131 -26.52 -11.47 -5.05
#